data_AF-A0A8T5QB46-F1
#
_entry.id   AF-A0A8T5QB46-F1
#
_cell.length_a   1.000
_cell.length_b   1.000
_cell.length_c   1.000
_cell.angle_alpha   90.00
_cell.angle_beta   90.00
_cell.angle_gamma   90.00
#
_symmetry.space_group_name_H-M   'P 1'
#
loop_
_entity.id
_entity.type
_entity.pdbx_description
1 polymer ?
#
loop_
_entity_poly.entity_id
_entity_poly.type
_entity_poly.pdbx_seq_one_letter_code
_entity_poly.pdbx_strand_id
1 'polypeptide(L)'
;MKRKKKLWVQTVKTVSTSPPEGIFTKDAKTIAKILAKPEVSPKGIGSAIKMVQYFINRAGKGLSKARKRELEKAKKILQEMKEK
;
A
#
# COMPACT_ATOMS: atom_id res chain seq x y z
N MET A 1 33.16 18.44 19.39
CA MET A 1 32.28 18.04 18.27
C MET A 1 31.38 16.89 18.72
N LYS A 2 30.05 17.02 18.73
CA LYS A 2 29.13 15.90 19.07
C LYS A 2 29.18 14.85 17.96
N ARG A 3 29.52 13.59 18.29
CA ARG A 3 29.45 12.46 17.37
C ARG A 3 28.01 12.32 16.85
N LYS A 4 27.81 12.32 15.53
CA LYS A 4 26.49 12.07 14.93
C LYS A 4 26.00 10.68 15.40
N LYS A 5 24.82 10.63 16.03
CA LYS A 5 24.20 9.37 16.45
C LYS A 5 23.88 8.56 15.19
N LYS A 6 24.44 7.36 15.07
CA LYS A 6 24.11 6.43 13.98
C LYS A 6 22.71 5.86 14.25
N LEU A 7 21.69 6.43 13.62
CA LEU A 7 20.32 5.92 13.69
C LEU A 7 20.15 4.83 12.63
N TRP A 8 19.70 3.64 13.03
CA TRP A 8 19.51 2.50 12.12
C TRP A 8 18.64 2.83 10.90
N VAL A 9 17.61 3.67 11.07
CA VAL A 9 16.70 4.10 10.01
C VAL A 9 17.42 4.88 8.89
N GLN A 10 18.53 5.56 9.20
CA GLN A 10 19.26 6.40 8.24
C GLN A 10 19.85 5.58 7.07
N THR A 11 20.11 4.29 7.28
CA THR A 11 20.71 3.42 6.25
C THR A 11 19.69 2.59 5.47
N VAL A 12 18.41 2.63 5.83
CA VAL A 12 17.36 1.85 5.16
C VAL A 12 16.93 2.55 3.87
N LYS A 13 17.33 2.01 2.72
CA LYS A 13 16.95 2.51 1.38
C LYS A 13 15.78 1.76 0.75
N THR A 14 15.29 0.72 1.41
CA THR A 14 14.36 -0.23 0.81
C THR A 14 12.95 0.35 0.71
N VAL A 15 12.48 0.60 -0.51
CA VAL A 15 11.09 0.97 -0.78
C VAL A 15 10.25 -0.30 -0.93
N SER A 16 9.13 -0.38 -0.22
CA SER A 16 8.19 -1.52 -0.34
C SER A 16 7.10 -1.22 -1.37
N THR A 17 6.43 -0.08 -1.21
CA THR A 17 5.34 0.37 -2.07
C THR A 17 5.26 1.90 -1.97
N SER A 18 5.13 2.60 -3.09
CA SER A 18 5.02 4.07 -3.18
C SER A 18 3.79 4.45 -4.02
N PRO A 19 2.58 4.44 -3.41
CA PRO A 19 1.36 4.75 -4.13
C PRO A 19 1.29 6.25 -4.49
N PRO A 20 0.81 6.61 -5.69
CA PRO A 20 0.56 8.00 -6.03
C PRO A 20 -0.53 8.60 -5.13
N GLU A 21 -0.48 9.91 -4.94
CA GLU A 21 -1.44 10.62 -4.12
C GLU A 21 -2.89 10.41 -4.60
N GLY A 22 -3.81 10.29 -3.64
CA GLY A 22 -5.24 10.13 -3.93
C GLY A 22 -5.63 8.76 -4.49
N ILE A 23 -4.72 7.79 -4.65
CA ILE A 23 -5.07 6.50 -5.24
C ILE A 23 -6.16 5.76 -4.45
N PHE A 24 -6.13 5.82 -3.12
CA PHE A 24 -7.07 5.09 -2.26
C PHE A 24 -8.50 5.65 -2.27
N THR A 25 -8.74 6.78 -2.95
CA THR A 25 -10.09 7.33 -3.15
C THR A 25 -10.72 6.83 -4.46
N LYS A 26 -9.96 6.22 -5.36
CA LYS A 26 -10.42 5.66 -6.65
C LYS A 26 -11.18 4.34 -6.47
N ASP A 27 -11.72 3.79 -7.54
CA ASP A 27 -12.41 2.49 -7.51
C ASP A 27 -11.44 1.32 -7.29
N ALA A 28 -11.98 0.17 -6.91
CA ALA A 28 -11.20 -1.02 -6.56
C ALA A 28 -10.28 -1.52 -7.69
N LYS A 29 -10.74 -1.47 -8.95
CA LYS A 29 -9.96 -1.95 -10.10
C LYS A 29 -8.79 -1.02 -10.37
N THR A 30 -9.02 0.29 -10.32
CA THR A 30 -7.96 1.30 -10.48
C THR A 30 -6.90 1.17 -9.40
N ILE A 31 -7.30 1.00 -8.13
CA ILE A 31 -6.38 0.79 -7.01
C ILE A 31 -5.53 -0.46 -7.25
N ALA A 32 -6.17 -1.61 -7.55
CA ALA A 32 -5.46 -2.87 -7.76
C ALA A 32 -4.49 -2.79 -8.94
N LYS A 33 -4.93 -2.24 -10.09
CA LYS A 33 -4.10 -2.10 -11.29
C LYS A 33 -2.87 -1.22 -11.06
N ILE A 34 -3.02 -0.10 -10.34
CA ILE A 34 -1.90 0.80 -10.07
C ILE A 34 -0.94 0.18 -9.05
N LEU A 35 -1.45 -0.39 -7.96
CA LEU A 35 -0.61 -1.00 -6.93
C LEU A 35 0.10 -2.27 -7.42
N ALA A 36 -0.42 -2.97 -8.42
CA ALA A 36 0.22 -4.14 -9.01
C ALA A 36 1.45 -3.80 -9.88
N LYS A 37 1.63 -2.54 -10.29
CA LYS A 37 2.79 -2.14 -11.11
C LYS A 37 4.10 -2.32 -10.33
N PRO A 38 5.16 -2.92 -10.91
CA PRO A 38 6.46 -3.05 -10.26
C PRO A 38 7.08 -1.71 -9.82
N GLU A 39 6.82 -0.65 -10.59
CA GLU A 39 7.27 0.72 -10.26
C GLU A 39 6.64 1.25 -8.97
N VAL A 40 5.38 0.86 -8.69
CA VAL A 40 4.62 1.29 -7.52
C VAL A 40 4.86 0.35 -6.34
N SER A 41 4.95 -0.96 -6.61
CA SER A 41 5.21 -2.00 -5.61
C SER A 41 6.42 -2.86 -6.01
N PRO A 42 7.66 -2.38 -5.79
CA PRO A 42 8.87 -3.11 -6.18
C PRO A 42 9.01 -4.49 -5.53
N LYS A 43 8.36 -4.71 -4.39
CA LYS A 43 8.32 -6.01 -3.69
C LYS A 43 7.18 -6.92 -4.16
N GLY A 44 6.53 -6.56 -5.27
CA GLY A 44 5.46 -7.32 -5.90
C GLY A 44 4.11 -7.21 -5.20
N ILE A 45 3.16 -8.02 -5.66
CA ILE A 45 1.74 -7.95 -5.28
C ILE A 45 1.52 -8.16 -3.77
N GLY A 46 2.34 -8.99 -3.13
CA GLY A 46 2.27 -9.16 -1.67
C GLY A 46 2.47 -7.86 -0.88
N SER A 47 3.31 -6.95 -1.38
CA SER A 47 3.51 -5.63 -0.78
C SER A 47 2.33 -4.68 -1.03
N ALA A 48 1.74 -4.73 -2.24
CA ALA A 48 0.52 -4.02 -2.57
C ALA A 48 -0.65 -4.40 -1.63
N ILE A 49 -0.86 -5.70 -1.39
CA ILE A 49 -1.89 -6.21 -0.48
C ILE A 49 -1.67 -5.65 0.94
N LYS A 50 -0.44 -5.72 1.44
CA LYS A 50 -0.07 -5.18 2.76
C LYS A 50 -0.32 -3.68 2.83
N MET A 51 -0.05 -2.94 1.76
CA MET A 51 -0.30 -1.50 1.68
C MET A 51 -1.79 -1.16 1.77
N VAL A 52 -2.66 -1.89 1.06
CA VAL A 52 -4.13 -1.70 1.18
C VAL A 52 -4.60 -2.00 2.60
N GLN A 53 -4.14 -3.10 3.20
CA GLN A 53 -4.49 -3.45 4.57
C GLN A 53 -4.00 -2.40 5.57
N TYR A 54 -2.76 -1.91 5.41
CA TYR A 54 -2.19 -0.84 6.22
C TYR A 54 -3.06 0.42 6.16
N PHE A 55 -3.47 0.83 4.95
CA PHE A 55 -4.32 2.00 4.77
C PHE A 55 -5.67 1.85 5.48
N ILE A 56 -6.35 0.70 5.32
CA ILE A 56 -7.62 0.41 6.00
C ILE A 56 -7.45 0.50 7.53
N ASN A 57 -6.40 -0.12 8.06
CA ASN A 57 -6.12 -0.14 9.50
C ASN A 57 -5.82 1.26 10.03
N ARG A 58 -5.06 2.07 9.28
CA ARG A 58 -4.67 3.42 9.69
C ARG A 58 -5.82 4.42 9.60
N ALA A 59 -6.71 4.26 8.61
CA ALA A 59 -7.88 5.12 8.46
C ALA A 59 -8.93 4.89 9.57
N GLY A 60 -9.05 3.66 10.08
CA GLY A 60 -9.86 3.33 11.25
C GLY A 60 -11.30 3.84 11.16
N LYS A 61 -11.72 4.63 12.16
CA LYS A 61 -13.09 5.20 12.25
C LYS A 61 -13.38 6.30 11.22
N GLY A 62 -12.35 6.90 10.61
CA GLY A 62 -12.50 7.93 9.58
C GLY A 62 -12.90 7.38 8.21
N LEU A 63 -12.94 6.05 8.05
CA LEU A 63 -13.27 5.39 6.80
C LEU A 63 -14.76 5.01 6.76
N SER A 64 -15.50 5.56 5.80
CA SER A 64 -16.90 5.18 5.61
C SER A 64 -17.03 3.69 5.28
N LYS A 65 -18.16 3.07 5.65
CA LYS A 65 -18.42 1.64 5.36
C LYS A 65 -18.32 1.33 3.87
N ALA A 66 -18.81 2.23 3.01
CA ALA A 66 -18.72 2.08 1.56
C ALA A 66 -17.26 2.11 1.09
N ARG A 67 -16.46 3.07 1.55
CA ARG A 67 -15.05 3.19 1.19
C ARG A 67 -14.22 2.00 1.69
N LYS A 68 -14.52 1.50 2.90
CA LYS A 68 -13.91 0.27 3.42
C LYS A 68 -14.20 -0.93 2.51
N ARG A 69 -15.46 -1.13 2.11
CA ARG A 69 -15.84 -2.21 1.19
C ARG A 69 -15.10 -2.10 -0.14
N GLU A 70 -14.93 -0.89 -0.67
CA GLU A 70 -14.22 -0.66 -1.93
C GLU A 70 -12.73 -1.01 -1.82
N LEU A 71 -12.08 -0.67 -0.70
CA LEU A 71 -10.70 -1.05 -0.44
C LEU A 71 -10.52 -2.56 -0.22
N GLU A 72 -11.45 -3.22 0.47
CA GLU A 72 -11.44 -4.69 0.62
C GLU A 72 -11.62 -5.40 -0.73
N LYS A 73 -12.47 -4.86 -1.64
CA LYS A 73 -12.56 -5.36 -3.02
C LYS A 73 -11.22 -5.23 -3.75
N ALA A 74 -10.54 -4.08 -3.63
CA ALA A 74 -9.22 -3.87 -4.25
C ALA A 74 -8.20 -4.89 -3.74
N LYS A 75 -8.20 -5.14 -2.42
CA LYS A 75 -7.37 -6.17 -1.80
C LYS A 75 -7.68 -7.56 -2.34
N LYS A 76 -8.95 -7.93 -2.50
CA LYS A 76 -9.35 -9.21 -3.08
C LYS A 76 -8.84 -9.39 -4.51
N ILE A 77 -8.97 -8.37 -5.35
CA ILE A 77 -8.44 -8.40 -6.73
C ILE A 77 -6.92 -8.63 -6.71
N LEU A 78 -6.19 -7.95 -5.82
CA LEU A 78 -4.74 -8.17 -5.68
C LEU A 78 -4.41 -9.59 -5.19
N GLN A 79 -5.22 -10.19 -4.31
CA GLN A 79 -5.04 -11.58 -3.89
C GLN A 79 -5.23 -12.54 -5.06
N GLU A 80 -6.30 -12.38 -5.84
CA GLU A 80 -6.56 -13.17 -7.04
C GLU A 80 -5.44 -13.03 -8.09
N MET A 81 -4.84 -11.84 -8.23
CA MET A 81 -3.69 -11.63 -9.11
C MET A 81 -2.41 -12.31 -8.62
N LYS A 82 -2.26 -12.54 -7.31
CA LYS A 82 -1.08 -13.19 -6.73
C LYS A 82 -1.12 -14.72 -6.86
N GLU A 83 -2.33 -15.28 -6.88
CA GLU A 83 -2.55 -16.74 -6.98
C GLU A 83 -2.45 -17.27 -8.42
N LYS A 84 -2.38 -16.38 -9.41
CA LYS A 84 -2.09 -16.68 -10.82
C LYS A 84 -0.60 -16.63 -11.08
#